data_AF-A0A154NXB9-F1
#
_entry.id   AF-A0A154NXB9-F1
#
_cell.length_a   1.000
_cell.length_b   1.000
_cell.length_c   1.000
_cell.angle_alpha   90.00
_cell.angle_beta   90.00
_cell.angle_gamma   90.00
#
_symmetry.space_group_name_H-M   'P 1'
#
loop_
_entity.id
_entity.type
_entity.pdbx_description
1 polymer ?
#
loop_
_entity_poly.entity_id
_entity_poly.type
_entity_poly.pdbx_seq_one_letter_code
_entity_poly.pdbx_strand_id
1 'polypeptide(L)'
;QFGERIISRNATVSWLPRSCNLTPLDYFFWGYLKSMVYANKRRTHDALRLNIGRCIRDISPELLHKVIENWVHRIRSCARSRGKHLNDVLLKR
;
A
#
# COMPACT_ATOMS: atom_id res chain seq x y z
N GLN A 1 9.95 19.95 7.02
CA GLN A 1 9.17 20.45 5.86
C GLN A 1 9.05 19.31 4.86
N PHE A 2 7.83 18.92 4.45
CA PHE A 2 7.61 17.73 3.61
C PHE A 2 7.83 17.97 2.10
N GLY A 3 8.07 19.22 1.67
CA GLY A 3 8.41 19.57 0.29
C GLY A 3 7.38 19.07 -0.73
N GLU A 4 7.87 18.58 -1.86
CA GLU A 4 7.05 17.96 -2.92
C GLU A 4 6.54 16.55 -2.59
N ARG A 5 6.85 16.02 -1.38
CA ARG A 5 6.47 14.66 -0.97
C ARG A 5 5.09 14.59 -0.32
N ILE A 6 4.23 15.56 -0.63
CA ILE A 6 2.88 15.67 -0.07
C ILE A 6 1.87 15.10 -1.06
N ILE A 7 1.04 14.16 -0.57
CA ILE A 7 -0.09 13.61 -1.31
C ILE A 7 -1.34 14.37 -0.87
N SER A 8 -1.76 15.37 -1.66
CA SER A 8 -2.97 16.17 -1.38
C SER A 8 -3.64 16.60 -2.68
N ARG A 9 -4.94 16.92 -2.63
CA ARG A 9 -5.73 17.39 -3.79
C ARG A 9 -5.19 18.69 -4.41
N ASN A 10 -4.45 19.49 -3.63
CA ASN A 10 -3.84 20.75 -4.06
C ASN A 10 -2.31 20.74 -3.91
N ALA A 11 -1.67 19.56 -3.90
CA ALA A 11 -0.21 19.47 -3.91
C ALA A 11 0.34 19.71 -5.33
N THR A 12 1.63 20.01 -5.42
CA THR A 12 2.37 20.18 -6.70
C THR A 12 2.17 18.99 -7.64
N VAL A 13 2.01 17.79 -7.09
CA VAL A 13 1.61 16.59 -7.81
C VAL A 13 0.10 16.42 -7.71
N SER A 14 -0.61 16.63 -8.82
CA SER A 14 -2.05 16.38 -8.92
C SER A 14 -2.34 14.88 -8.91
N TRP A 15 -2.92 14.39 -7.81
CA TRP A 15 -3.33 13.00 -7.66
C TRP A 15 -4.76 12.78 -8.16
N LEU A 16 -4.96 11.72 -8.95
CA LEU A 16 -6.26 11.40 -9.55
C LEU A 16 -7.33 11.07 -8.47
N PRO A 17 -8.62 11.31 -8.75
CA PRO A 17 -9.71 10.82 -7.91
C PRO A 17 -9.59 9.29 -7.74
N ARG A 18 -9.73 8.77 -6.50
CA ARG A 18 -9.53 7.34 -6.14
C ARG A 18 -8.07 6.84 -6.21
N SER A 19 -7.11 7.72 -5.90
CA SER A 19 -5.69 7.38 -5.76
C SER A 19 -5.35 6.34 -4.67
N CYS A 20 -6.30 5.88 -3.86
CA CYS A 20 -6.08 4.78 -2.90
C CYS A 20 -5.57 3.49 -3.58
N ASN A 21 -5.88 3.26 -4.85
CA ASN A 21 -5.32 2.11 -5.59
C ASN A 21 -3.87 2.31 -6.08
N LEU A 22 -3.32 3.51 -5.88
CA LEU A 22 -2.00 3.93 -6.35
C LEU A 22 -0.99 4.10 -5.22
N THR A 23 -1.36 4.07 -3.94
CA THR A 23 -0.35 4.11 -2.87
C THR A 23 0.02 2.68 -2.44
N PRO A 24 1.31 2.33 -2.35
CA PRO A 24 1.76 1.03 -1.83
C PRO A 24 1.18 0.68 -0.46
N LEU A 25 0.90 1.72 0.33
CA LEU A 25 0.34 1.57 1.66
C LEU A 25 -1.11 1.06 1.61
N ASP A 26 -1.92 1.64 0.73
CA ASP A 26 -3.35 1.37 0.65
C ASP A 26 -3.66 0.05 -0.07
N TYR A 27 -3.01 -0.24 -1.21
CA TYR A 27 -3.32 -1.47 -1.95
C TYR A 27 -2.63 -2.72 -1.40
N PHE A 28 -1.51 -2.56 -0.67
CA PHE A 28 -0.73 -3.70 -0.18
C PHE A 28 -0.58 -3.68 1.34
N PHE A 29 0.07 -2.67 1.92
CA PHE A 29 0.52 -2.72 3.31
C PHE A 29 -0.62 -2.97 4.30
N TRP A 30 -1.72 -2.21 4.21
CA TRP A 30 -2.84 -2.37 5.14
C TRP A 30 -3.56 -3.72 4.99
N GLY A 31 -3.71 -4.22 3.77
CA GLY A 31 -4.31 -5.54 3.50
C GLY A 31 -3.41 -6.68 4.01
N TYR A 32 -2.12 -6.60 3.71
CA TYR A 32 -1.11 -7.55 4.16
C TYR A 32 -1.02 -7.58 5.69
N LEU A 33 -0.84 -6.41 6.32
CA LEU A 33 -0.72 -6.30 7.76
C LEU A 33 -1.98 -6.81 8.48
N LYS A 34 -3.18 -6.49 7.96
CA LYS A 34 -4.43 -7.00 8.52
C LYS A 34 -4.49 -8.53 8.44
N SER A 35 -4.12 -9.14 7.32
CA SER A 35 -4.12 -10.61 7.20
C SER A 35 -3.18 -11.28 8.21
N MET A 36 -1.99 -10.72 8.45
CA MET A 36 -1.00 -11.27 9.38
C MET A 36 -1.35 -11.01 10.85
N VAL A 37 -1.81 -9.80 11.16
CA VAL A 37 -2.15 -9.40 12.54
C VAL A 37 -3.34 -10.19 13.07
N TYR A 38 -4.33 -10.45 12.22
CA TYR A 38 -5.56 -11.16 12.60
C TYR A 38 -5.53 -12.67 12.32
N ALA A 39 -4.45 -13.22 11.73
CA ALA A 39 -4.31 -14.66 11.50
C ALA A 39 -4.42 -15.46 12.82
N ASN A 40 -3.81 -14.93 13.88
CA ASN A 40 -3.97 -15.45 15.24
C ASN A 40 -5.06 -14.63 15.92
N LYS A 41 -6.22 -15.24 16.24
CA LYS A 41 -7.39 -14.60 16.91
C LYS A 41 -7.09 -14.11 18.34
N ARG A 42 -6.10 -13.24 18.50
CA ARG A 42 -5.68 -12.65 19.77
C ARG A 42 -6.63 -11.52 20.13
N ARG A 43 -7.20 -11.58 21.33
CA ARG A 43 -8.28 -10.68 21.78
C ARG A 43 -7.81 -9.50 22.63
N THR A 44 -6.54 -9.42 22.99
CA THR A 44 -6.02 -8.35 23.86
C THR A 44 -5.31 -7.27 23.08
N HIS A 45 -5.49 -6.02 23.51
CA HIS A 45 -4.95 -4.85 22.85
C HIS A 45 -3.40 -4.85 22.80
N ASP A 46 -2.74 -5.30 23.87
CA ASP A 46 -1.28 -5.35 23.93
C ASP A 46 -0.69 -6.46 23.05
N ALA A 47 -1.38 -7.59 22.93
CA ALA A 47 -0.98 -8.64 22.00
C ALA A 47 -1.08 -8.16 20.54
N LEU A 48 -2.10 -7.37 20.20
CA LEU A 48 -2.23 -6.77 18.87
C LEU A 48 -1.09 -5.78 18.59
N ARG A 49 -0.75 -4.89 19.54
CA ARG A 49 0.39 -3.97 19.40
C ARG A 49 1.70 -4.71 19.15
N LEU A 50 1.98 -5.75 19.94
CA LEU A 50 3.18 -6.57 19.79
C LEU A 50 3.19 -7.27 18.42
N ASN A 51 2.04 -7.78 17.98
CA ASN A 51 1.92 -8.50 16.72
C ASN A 51 2.12 -7.57 15.52
N ILE A 52 1.53 -6.37 15.54
CA ILE A 52 1.77 -5.34 14.53
C ILE A 52 3.27 -5.06 14.40
N GLY A 53 3.96 -4.84 15.52
CA GLY A 53 5.40 -4.59 15.51
C GLY A 53 6.22 -5.76 14.97
N ARG A 54 5.81 -7.01 15.26
CA ARG A 54 6.44 -8.21 14.69
C ARG A 54 6.22 -8.30 13.19
N CYS A 55 4.96 -8.23 12.74
CA CYS A 55 4.62 -8.30 11.32
C CYS A 55 5.36 -7.24 10.49
N ILE A 56 5.52 -6.02 11.00
CA ILE A 56 6.28 -4.97 10.30
C ILE A 56 7.76 -5.32 10.18
N ARG A 57 8.38 -5.86 11.25
CA ARG A 57 9.78 -6.28 11.21
C ARG A 57 10.02 -7.49 10.31
N ASP A 58 9.03 -8.34 10.15
CA ASP A 58 9.10 -9.54 9.31
C ASP A 58 8.90 -9.22 7.82
N ILE A 59 8.55 -7.98 7.45
CA ILE A 59 8.46 -7.57 6.05
C ILE A 59 9.86 -7.59 5.44
N SER A 60 10.07 -8.49 4.49
CA SER A 60 11.36 -8.62 3.84
C SER A 60 11.62 -7.46 2.84
N PRO A 61 12.88 -7.04 2.66
CA PRO A 61 13.25 -6.04 1.65
C PRO A 61 12.88 -6.45 0.22
N GLU A 62 12.90 -7.75 -0.08
CA GLU A 62 12.54 -8.30 -1.40
C GLU A 62 11.04 -8.12 -1.68
N LEU A 63 10.19 -8.29 -0.65
CA LEU A 63 8.77 -8.03 -0.76
C LEU A 63 8.49 -6.54 -1.03
N LEU A 64 9.22 -5.65 -0.36
CA LEU A 64 9.13 -4.20 -0.60
C LEU A 64 9.54 -3.84 -2.04
N HIS A 65 10.63 -4.43 -2.56
CA HIS A 65 11.02 -4.22 -3.96
C HIS A 65 9.90 -4.61 -4.94
N LYS A 66 9.29 -5.79 -4.79
CA LYS A 66 8.16 -6.23 -5.63
C LYS A 66 6.96 -5.29 -5.54
N VAL A 67 6.69 -4.75 -4.35
CA VAL A 67 5.62 -3.78 -4.16
C VAL A 67 5.91 -2.50 -4.94
N ILE A 68 7.13 -1.97 -4.88
CA ILE A 68 7.53 -0.78 -5.64
C ILE A 68 7.51 -1.03 -7.16
N GLU A 69 7.96 -2.19 -7.63
CA GLU A 69 7.85 -2.56 -9.05
C GLU A 69 6.40 -2.59 -9.53
N ASN A 70 5.50 -3.18 -8.73
CA ASN A 70 4.07 -3.20 -9.04
C ASN A 70 3.47 -1.78 -9.02
N TRP A 71 3.93 -0.92 -8.11
CA TRP A 71 3.52 0.48 -8.08
C TRP A 71 3.85 1.23 -9.37
N VAL A 72 5.07 1.08 -9.89
CA VAL A 72 5.48 1.64 -11.19
C VAL A 72 4.58 1.13 -12.31
N HIS A 73 4.27 -0.17 -12.32
CA HIS A 73 3.36 -0.75 -13.30
C HIS A 73 1.94 -0.14 -13.22
N ARG A 74 1.41 0.01 -12.00
CA ARG A 74 0.09 0.59 -11.75
C ARG A 74 0.00 2.05 -12.19
N ILE A 75 1.02 2.87 -11.93
CA ILE A 75 1.07 4.27 -12.41
C ILE A 75 1.07 4.32 -13.92
N ARG A 76 1.92 3.52 -14.59
CA ARG A 76 1.97 3.46 -16.06
C ARG A 76 0.62 3.02 -16.64
N SER A 77 -0.04 2.05 -16.03
CA SER A 77 -1.37 1.60 -16.45
C SER A 77 -2.44 2.68 -16.25
N CYS A 78 -2.37 3.43 -15.15
CA CYS A 78 -3.29 4.53 -14.87
C CYS A 78 -3.14 5.67 -15.88
N ALA A 79 -1.90 6.01 -16.22
CA ALA A 79 -1.58 7.01 -17.24
C ALA A 79 -2.13 6.61 -18.62
N ARG A 80 -1.92 5.35 -19.03
CA ARG A 80 -2.49 4.82 -20.30
C ARG A 80 -4.02 4.82 -20.29
N SER A 81 -4.62 4.55 -19.14
CA SER A 81 -6.08 4.48 -18.98
C SER A 81 -6.75 5.85 -18.82
N ARG A 82 -5.99 6.96 -18.92
CA ARG A 82 -6.47 8.34 -18.68
C ARG A 82 -7.22 8.49 -17.35
N GLY A 83 -6.75 7.80 -16.29
CA GLY A 83 -7.39 7.84 -14.97
C GLY A 83 -8.69 7.02 -14.83
N LYS A 84 -9.03 6.14 -15.78
CA LYS A 84 -10.07 5.13 -15.59
C LYS A 84 -9.64 4.08 -14.55
N HIS A 85 -10.64 3.36 -14.01
CA HIS A 85 -10.44 2.39 -12.94
C HIS A 85 -9.38 1.34 -13.33
N LEU A 86 -8.35 1.20 -12.49
CA LEU A 86 -7.42 0.09 -12.58
C LEU A 86 -8.12 -1.15 -12.05
N ASN A 87 -8.46 -2.09 -12.94
CA ASN A 87 -8.86 -3.43 -12.53
C ASN A 87 -7.74 -4.05 -11.69
N ASP A 88 -8.12 -4.82 -10.67
CA ASP A 88 -7.24 -5.40 -9.68
C ASP A 88 -5.98 -6.02 -10.31
N VAL A 89 -4.86 -5.28 -10.24
CA VAL A 89 -3.53 -5.84 -10.48
C VAL A 89 -3.21 -6.67 -9.25
N LEU A 90 -3.87 -7.82 -9.14
CA LEU A 90 -3.64 -8.81 -8.11
C LEU A 90 -2.12 -9.04 -8.06
N LEU A 91 -1.53 -8.83 -6.90
CA LEU A 91 -0.20 -9.35 -6.60
C LEU A 91 -0.31 -10.86 -6.83
N LYS A 92 0.12 -11.33 -8.02
CA LYS A 92 0.21 -12.75 -8.29
C LYS A 92 1.23 -13.30 -7.31
N ARG A 93 0.75 -14.23 -6.50
CA ARG A 93 1.44 -14.87 -5.39
C ARG A 93 2.66 -15.64 -5.87
#